data_AF-A0A6V7L5E3-F1
#
_entry.id   AF-A0A6V7L5E3-F1
#
_cell.length_a   1.000
_cell.length_b   1.000
_cell.length_c   1.000
_cell.angle_alpha   90.00
_cell.angle_beta   90.00
_cell.angle_gamma   90.00
#
_symmetry.space_group_name_H-M   'P 1'
#
loop_
_entity.id
_entity.type
_entity.pdbx_description
1 polymer ?
#
loop_
_entity_poly.entity_id
_entity_poly.type
_entity_poly.pdbx_seq_one_letter_code
_entity_poly.pdbx_strand_id
1 'polypeptide(L)' 'RPLTVKISGKERVVSTAEKYEIKCRSTGSKPPAVLTWWKGSKQLKGVKN' A
#
# COMPACT_ATOMS: atom_id res chain seq x y z
N ARG A 1 -14.24 10.09 2.40
CA ARG A 1 -13.98 8.63 2.31
C ARG A 1 -13.78 8.28 0.84
N PRO A 2 -12.72 7.55 0.45
CA PRO A 2 -12.56 7.12 -0.94
C PRO A 2 -13.69 6.18 -1.35
N LEU A 3 -14.10 6.26 -2.62
CA LEU A 3 -15.11 5.38 -3.19
C LEU A 3 -14.59 3.95 -3.29
N THR A 4 -13.30 3.76 -3.54
CA THR A 4 -12.71 2.42 -3.69
C THR A 4 -11.27 2.40 -3.18
N VAL A 5 -10.86 1.26 -2.63
CA VAL A 5 -9.48 0.97 -2.21
C VAL A 5 -9.10 -0.42 -2.72
N LYS A 6 -7.95 -0.54 -3.40
CA LYS A 6 -7.42 -1.81 -3.90
C LYS A 6 -5.94 -1.92 -3.57
N ILE A 7 -5.53 -3.09 -3.10
CA ILE A 7 -4.12 -3.43 -2.86
C ILE A 7 -3.72 -4.54 -3.83
N SER A 8 -2.66 -4.32 -4.61
CA SER A 8 -2.07 -5.28 -5.54
C SER A 8 -0.60 -5.57 -5.17
N GLY A 9 -0.06 -6.68 -5.68
CA GLY A 9 1.31 -7.13 -5.35
C GLY A 9 1.41 -7.95 -4.06
N LYS A 10 0.30 -8.55 -3.61
CA LYS A 10 0.29 -9.50 -2.49
C LYS A 10 0.70 -10.88 -2.99
N GLU A 11 2.00 -11.09 -3.20
CA GLU A 11 2.53 -12.43 -3.45
C GLU A 11 2.14 -13.34 -2.28
N ARG A 12 1.66 -14.56 -2.56
CA ARG A 12 1.22 -15.50 -1.51
C ARG A 12 2.38 -15.99 -0.65
N VAL A 13 3.58 -16.01 -1.22
CA VAL A 13 4.80 -16.47 -0.57
C VAL A 13 5.86 -15.39 -0.76
N VAL A 14 6.55 -15.05 0.33
CA VAL A 14 7.61 -14.05 0.33
C VAL A 14 8.90 -14.78 0.63
N SER A 15 9.81 -14.81 -0.33
CA SER A 15 11.16 -15.33 -0.21
C SER A 15 12.08 -14.31 0.46
N THR A 16 13.03 -14.80 1.25
CA THR A 16 14.07 -13.95 1.82
C THR A 16 14.97 -13.39 0.72
N ALA A 17 15.44 -12.15 0.88
CA ALA A 17 16.29 -11.41 -0.05
C ALA A 17 15.63 -10.90 -1.35
N GLU A 18 14.39 -11.29 -1.65
CA GLU A 18 13.65 -10.73 -2.78
C GLU A 18 12.98 -9.40 -2.44
N LYS A 19 12.91 -8.50 -3.43
CA LYS A 19 12.21 -7.21 -3.33
C LYS A 19 10.82 -7.35 -3.91
N TYR A 20 9.80 -7.00 -3.12
CA TYR A 20 8.41 -7.05 -3.55
C TYR A 20 7.83 -5.65 -3.65
N GLU A 21 7.11 -5.40 -4.74
CA GLU A 21 6.39 -4.16 -4.95
C GLU A 21 4.91 -4.34 -4.59
N ILE A 22 4.48 -3.64 -3.53
CA ILE A 22 3.08 -3.62 -3.11
C ILE A 22 2.49 -2.25 -3.43
N LYS A 23 1.37 -2.22 -4.17
CA LYS A 23 0.69 -0.99 -4.58
C LYS A 23 -0.66 -0.88 -3.91
N CYS A 24 -0.98 0.32 -3.43
CA CYS A 24 -2.31 0.67 -2.94
C CYS A 24 -2.86 1.80 -3.79
N ARG A 25 -4.07 1.64 -4.30
CA ARG A 25 -4.77 2.65 -5.08
C ARG A 25 -6.12 2.95 -4.44
N SER A 26 -6.35 4.23 -4.18
CA SER A 26 -7.65 4.76 -3.77
C SER A 26 -8.22 5.67 -4.85
N THR A 27 -9.53 5.58 -5.12
CA THR A 27 -10.23 6.43 -6.11
C THR A 27 -11.45 7.10 -5.49
N GLY A 28 -11.89 8.22 -6.10
CA GLY A 28 -13.12 8.93 -5.69
C GLY A 28 -13.06 9.57 -4.30
N SER A 29 -11.87 9.92 -3.80
CA SER A 29 -11.74 10.60 -2.51
C SER A 29 -11.84 12.11 -2.66
N LYS A 30 -12.71 12.75 -1.86
CA LYS A 30 -12.75 14.19 -1.66
C LYS A 30 -12.92 14.45 -0.15
N PRO A 31 -11.94 15.03 0.56
CA PRO A 31 -10.59 15.44 0.11
C PRO A 31 -9.67 14.26 -0.29
N PRO A 32 -8.46 14.50 -0.84
CA PRO A 32 -7.52 13.44 -1.21
C PRO A 32 -7.25 12.47 -0.05
N ALA A 33 -7.18 11.17 -0.36
CA ALA A 33 -6.95 10.14 0.65
C ALA A 33 -5.48 10.11 1.09
N VAL A 34 -5.25 9.89 2.38
CA VAL A 34 -3.91 9.66 2.93
C VAL A 34 -3.69 8.15 3.03
N LEU A 35 -2.72 7.63 2.29
CA LEU A 35 -2.34 6.21 2.31
C LEU A 35 -1.11 6.03 3.21
N THR A 36 -1.17 5.07 4.14
CA THR A 36 -0.05 4.70 5.01
C THR A 36 0.23 3.20 4.92
N TRP A 37 1.49 2.83 5.03
CA TRP A 37 1.95 1.44 4.98
C TRP A 37 2.54 1.03 6.33
N TRP A 38 2.28 -0.20 6.75
CA TRP A 38 2.70 -0.73 8.05
C TRP A 38 3.23 -2.15 7.89
N LYS A 39 4.32 -2.45 8.62
CA LYS A 39 4.84 -3.80 8.80
C LYS A 39 4.90 -4.10 10.29
N GLY A 40 3.95 -4.90 10.78
CA GLY A 40 3.74 -5.05 12.22
C GLY A 40 3.41 -3.69 12.86
N SER A 41 4.14 -3.33 13.91
CA SER A 41 4.02 -2.04 14.60
C SER A 41 4.78 -0.89 13.93
N LYS A 42 5.57 -1.16 12.89
CA LYS A 42 6.41 -0.15 12.24
C LYS A 42 5.70 0.47 11.03
N GLN A 43 5.46 1.78 11.11
CA GLN A 43 5.02 2.55 9.93
C GLN A 43 6.16 2.65 8.92
N LEU A 44 5.88 2.23 7.68
CA LEU A 44 6.78 2.37 6.56
C LEU A 44 6.60 3.76 5.95
N LYS A 45 7.72 4.42 5.64
CA LYS A 45 7.69 5.64 4.82
C LYS A 45 7.41 5.19 3.38
N GLY A 46 6.19 5.43 2.91
CA GLY A 46 5.84 5.14 1.53
C GLY A 46 6.70 5.98 0.58
N VAL A 47 7.23 5.34 -0.46
CA VAL A 47 7.76 6.08 -1.62
C VAL A 47 6.53 6.58 -2.38
N LYS A 48 6.29 7.88 -2.36
CA LYS A 48 5.35 8.49 -3.31
C LYS A 48 5.99 8.34 -4.69
N ASN A 49 5.35 7.59 -5.59
CA ASN A 49 5.55 7.77 -7.03
C ASN A 49 4.64 8.90 -7.50
#